data_AF-A0A927XD69-F1
#
_entry.id   AF-A0A927XD69-F1
#
_cell.length_a   1.000
_cell.length_b   1.000
_cell.length_c   1.000
_cell.angle_alpha   90.00
_cell.angle_beta   90.00
_cell.angle_gamma   90.00
#
_symmetry.space_group_name_H-M   'P 1'
#
loop_
_entity.id
_entity.type
_entity.pdbx_description
1 polymer ?
#
loop_
_entity_poly.entity_id
_entity_poly.type
_entity_poly.pdbx_seq_one_letter_code
_entity_poly.pdbx_strand_id
1 'polypeptide(L)'
;MPSLNFINALKNNNIDVNKIKINYSVEFAALSGSFISGVGDYVNLFEPNATALEKEGYGYVVESIGKLSGEVPYTAFYCRNSYLEKNKDLLIKFTNAINKGLEYVKNNSAEKVAEVILPQFPEISKNSLTSIIDRYKKYDSWLENPFITKESFENLEKIMIDANLLDNYVEYNKLIHNLYEK
;
A
#
# COMPACT_ATOMS: atom_id res chain seq x y z
N MET A 1 -6.65 7.67 -3.20
CA MET A 1 -6.02 6.95 -2.07
C MET A 1 -4.62 7.47 -1.72
N PRO A 2 -3.63 7.58 -2.61
CA PRO A 2 -2.29 8.03 -2.22
C PRO A 2 -2.26 9.41 -1.57
N SER A 3 -3.01 10.37 -2.12
CA SER A 3 -3.16 11.71 -1.56
C SER A 3 -3.87 11.74 -0.19
N LEU A 4 -4.88 10.89 0.01
CA LEU A 4 -5.62 10.79 1.28
C LEU A 4 -4.71 10.28 2.40
N ASN A 5 -3.96 9.20 2.14
CA ASN A 5 -3.00 8.67 3.10
C ASN A 5 -1.88 9.67 3.38
N PHE A 6 -1.44 10.44 2.40
CA PHE A 6 -0.47 11.51 2.62
C PHE A 6 -1.01 12.60 3.56
N ILE A 7 -2.25 13.07 3.34
CA ILE A 7 -2.90 14.03 4.24
C ILE A 7 -3.02 13.44 5.65
N ASN A 8 -3.41 12.17 5.76
CA ASN A 8 -3.53 11.50 7.06
C ASN A 8 -2.17 11.38 7.76
N ALA A 9 -1.11 11.05 7.03
CA ALA A 9 0.26 11.02 7.54
C ALA A 9 0.68 12.39 8.08
N LEU A 10 0.40 13.48 7.36
CA LEU A 10 0.69 14.84 7.84
C LEU A 10 -0.07 15.17 9.13
N LYS A 11 -1.37 14.87 9.18
CA LYS A 11 -2.21 15.07 10.37
C LYS A 11 -1.70 14.28 11.58
N ASN A 12 -1.42 12.98 11.41
CA ASN A 12 -0.89 12.12 12.47
C ASN A 12 0.44 12.60 13.05
N ASN A 13 1.21 13.35 12.25
CA ASN A 13 2.50 13.90 12.64
C ASN A 13 2.43 15.39 13.04
N ASN A 14 1.23 15.92 13.33
CA ASN A 14 0.98 17.30 13.75
C ASN A 14 1.50 18.36 12.75
N ILE A 15 1.52 18.03 11.47
CA ILE A 15 1.90 18.96 10.41
C ILE A 15 0.65 19.68 9.91
N ASP A 16 0.68 21.01 9.96
CA ASP A 16 -0.42 21.85 9.48
C ASP A 16 -0.52 21.79 7.95
N VAL A 17 -1.51 21.03 7.47
CA VAL A 17 -1.77 20.81 6.04
C VAL A 17 -2.06 22.10 5.28
N ASN A 18 -2.54 23.16 5.96
CA ASN A 18 -2.82 24.45 5.31
C ASN A 18 -1.53 25.20 4.93
N LYS A 19 -0.39 24.81 5.50
CA LYS A 19 0.93 25.35 5.14
C LYS A 19 1.60 24.57 4.02
N ILE A 20 0.96 23.50 3.54
CA ILE A 20 1.49 22.64 2.48
C ILE A 20 0.65 22.83 1.23
N LYS A 21 1.30 23.18 0.12
CA LYS A 21 0.65 23.25 -1.19
C LYS A 21 0.68 21.86 -1.84
N ILE A 22 -0.45 21.16 -1.81
CA ILE A 22 -0.58 19.86 -2.49
C ILE A 22 -1.03 20.09 -3.93
N ASN A 23 -0.26 19.57 -4.90
CA ASN A 23 -0.62 19.61 -6.31
C ASN A 23 -1.34 18.32 -6.73
N TYR A 24 -2.64 18.42 -7.02
CA TYR A 24 -3.48 17.31 -7.49
C TYR A 24 -3.60 17.23 -9.01
N SER A 25 -3.01 18.16 -9.77
CA SER A 25 -3.22 18.24 -11.23
C SER A 25 -2.30 17.31 -12.03
N VAL A 26 -1.29 16.71 -11.39
CA VAL A 26 -0.35 15.80 -12.06
C VAL A 26 -0.93 14.40 -12.03
N GLU A 27 -1.09 13.80 -13.22
CA GLU A 27 -1.53 12.43 -13.33
C GLU A 27 -0.51 11.46 -12.75
N PHE A 28 -1.00 10.34 -12.20
CA PHE A 28 -0.18 9.35 -11.52
C PHE A 28 1.01 8.86 -12.37
N ALA A 29 0.79 8.61 -13.67
CA ALA A 29 1.83 8.16 -14.60
C ALA A 29 2.90 9.24 -14.88
N ALA A 30 2.58 10.52 -14.67
CA ALA A 30 3.47 11.65 -14.93
C ALA A 30 4.21 12.16 -13.67
N LEU A 31 3.98 11.57 -12.49
CA LEU A 31 4.52 12.05 -11.23
C LEU A 31 6.06 12.10 -11.24
N SER A 32 6.73 11.02 -11.66
CA SER A 32 8.19 10.97 -11.70
C SER A 32 8.79 12.04 -12.61
N GLY A 33 8.31 12.15 -13.85
CA GLY A 33 8.83 13.13 -14.81
C GLY A 33 8.55 14.58 -14.40
N SER A 34 7.39 14.83 -13.80
CA SER A 34 7.03 16.16 -13.29
C SER A 34 7.92 16.57 -12.11
N PHE A 35 8.22 15.63 -11.20
CA PHE A 35 9.15 15.87 -10.10
C PHE A 35 10.56 16.19 -10.61
N ILE A 36 11.08 15.39 -11.54
CA ILE A 36 12.40 15.64 -12.18
C ILE A 36 12.44 17.02 -12.85
N SER A 37 11.30 17.49 -13.38
CA SER A 37 11.17 18.81 -14.02
C SER A 37 10.98 19.97 -13.02
N GLY A 38 10.99 19.71 -11.70
CA GLY A 38 10.92 20.73 -10.66
C GLY A 38 9.51 21.19 -10.29
N VAL A 39 8.46 20.40 -10.58
CA VAL A 39 7.06 20.78 -10.30
C VAL A 39 6.70 20.75 -8.79
N GLY A 40 7.54 20.18 -7.93
CA GLY A 40 7.36 20.22 -6.48
C GLY A 40 8.59 19.76 -5.69
N ASP A 41 8.64 20.12 -4.40
CA ASP A 41 9.75 19.78 -3.49
C ASP A 41 9.75 18.31 -3.07
N TYR A 42 8.58 17.66 -3.10
CA TYR A 42 8.37 16.25 -2.76
C TYR A 42 7.41 15.61 -3.76
N VAL A 43 7.50 14.28 -3.90
CA VAL A 43 6.58 13.48 -4.73
C VAL A 43 6.26 12.16 -4.04
N ASN A 44 4.99 11.76 -4.10
CA ASN A 44 4.55 10.45 -3.62
C ASN A 44 4.73 9.43 -4.74
N LEU A 45 5.62 8.46 -4.56
CA LEU A 45 5.89 7.41 -5.55
C LEU A 45 5.78 6.02 -4.92
N PHE A 46 5.40 5.06 -5.75
CA PHE A 46 5.48 3.64 -5.43
C PHE A 46 6.79 3.06 -5.94
N GLU A 47 7.21 1.93 -5.37
CA GLU A 47 8.24 1.12 -6.00
C GLU A 47 7.68 0.49 -7.29
N PRO A 48 8.51 0.35 -8.35
CA PRO A 48 9.96 0.57 -8.38
C PRO A 48 10.39 2.01 -8.71
N ASN A 49 9.45 2.92 -8.99
CA ASN A 49 9.75 4.27 -9.47
C ASN A 49 10.55 5.08 -8.44
N ALA A 50 10.24 4.94 -7.15
CA ALA A 50 11.00 5.57 -6.08
C ALA A 50 12.49 5.16 -6.15
N THR A 51 12.77 3.86 -6.11
CA THR A 51 14.15 3.33 -6.22
C THR A 51 14.84 3.74 -7.53
N ALA A 52 14.12 3.79 -8.66
CA ALA A 52 14.69 4.21 -9.94
C ALA A 52 15.20 5.66 -9.88
N LEU A 53 14.39 6.58 -9.35
CA LEU A 53 14.77 8.00 -9.23
C LEU A 53 15.95 8.22 -8.28
N GLU A 54 16.05 7.45 -7.19
CA GLU A 54 17.22 7.51 -6.30
C GLU A 54 18.49 7.08 -7.01
N LYS A 55 18.43 6.01 -7.81
CA LYS A 55 19.59 5.49 -8.55
C LYS A 55 20.07 6.44 -9.64
N GLU A 56 19.15 7.17 -10.25
CA GLU A 56 19.45 8.18 -11.25
C GLU A 56 19.93 9.51 -10.63
N GLY A 57 19.89 9.63 -9.30
CA GLY A 57 20.35 10.82 -8.58
C GLY A 57 19.36 11.99 -8.60
N TYR A 58 18.10 11.75 -8.97
CA TYR A 58 17.06 12.78 -9.00
C TYR A 58 16.43 13.06 -7.63
N GLY A 59 16.73 12.24 -6.61
CA GLY A 59 16.23 12.44 -5.25
C GLY A 59 16.60 11.28 -4.32
N TYR A 60 15.96 11.24 -3.16
CA TYR A 60 16.07 10.14 -2.19
C TYR A 60 14.72 9.92 -1.50
N VAL A 61 14.47 8.69 -1.03
CA VAL A 61 13.26 8.36 -0.26
C VAL A 61 13.41 8.86 1.17
N VAL A 62 12.52 9.76 1.56
CA VAL A 62 12.53 10.42 2.87
C VAL A 62 11.90 9.52 3.94
N GLU A 63 10.71 8.97 3.68
CA GLU A 63 9.98 8.08 4.60
C GLU A 63 8.83 7.36 3.86
N SER A 64 8.27 6.31 4.47
CA SER A 64 7.05 5.65 4.00
C SER A 64 5.78 6.37 4.47
N ILE A 65 4.93 6.75 3.52
CA ILE A 65 3.61 7.33 3.82
C ILE A 65 2.75 6.35 4.61
N GLY A 66 2.74 5.06 4.23
CA GLY A 66 1.92 4.04 4.90
C GLY A 66 2.28 3.90 6.39
N LYS A 67 3.59 3.92 6.69
CA LYS A 67 4.09 3.89 8.07
C LYS A 67 3.63 5.10 8.88
N LEU A 68 3.55 6.27 8.27
CA LEU A 68 3.13 7.51 8.92
C LEU A 68 1.60 7.69 9.00
N SER A 69 0.86 7.14 8.04
CA SER A 69 -0.60 7.26 7.97
C SER A 69 -1.34 6.28 8.88
N GLY A 70 -0.66 5.25 9.36
CA GLY A 70 -1.27 4.15 10.11
C GLY A 70 -1.84 3.07 9.19
N GLU A 71 -2.19 1.94 9.81
CA GLU A 71 -2.63 0.73 9.10
C GLU A 71 -4.03 0.91 8.49
N VAL A 72 -4.15 0.51 7.22
CA VAL A 72 -5.42 0.38 6.48
C VAL A 72 -5.34 -0.86 5.58
N PRO A 73 -6.47 -1.49 5.21
CA PRO A 73 -6.49 -2.57 4.22
C PRO A 73 -6.26 -2.01 2.81
N TYR A 74 -5.00 -1.63 2.51
CA TYR A 74 -4.66 -0.89 1.30
C TYR A 74 -4.88 -1.71 0.02
N THR A 75 -4.46 -2.98 0.03
CA THR A 75 -4.73 -3.94 -1.03
C THR A 75 -5.81 -4.90 -0.57
N ALA A 76 -6.90 -4.98 -1.32
CA ALA A 76 -8.02 -5.87 -1.03
C ALA A 76 -8.49 -6.61 -2.28
N PHE A 77 -9.01 -7.82 -2.08
CA PHE A 77 -9.71 -8.59 -3.11
C PHE A 77 -11.19 -8.60 -2.77
N TYR A 78 -12.05 -8.35 -3.77
CA TYR A 78 -13.49 -8.31 -3.60
C TYR A 78 -14.19 -9.13 -4.67
N CYS A 79 -15.36 -9.67 -4.33
CA CYS A 79 -16.23 -10.36 -5.27
C CYS A 79 -17.69 -10.06 -4.93
N ARG A 80 -18.62 -10.41 -5.81
CA ARG A 80 -20.06 -10.31 -5.51
C ARG A 80 -20.44 -11.32 -4.43
N ASN A 81 -21.39 -10.98 -3.57
CA ASN A 81 -21.92 -11.92 -2.55
C ASN A 81 -22.40 -13.25 -3.16
N SER A 82 -23.06 -13.18 -4.32
CA SER A 82 -23.49 -14.38 -5.06
C SER A 82 -22.33 -15.28 -5.51
N TYR A 83 -21.13 -14.73 -5.70
CA TYR A 83 -19.93 -15.51 -6.02
C TYR A 83 -19.34 -16.12 -4.74
N LEU A 84 -19.31 -15.37 -3.65
CA LEU A 84 -18.89 -15.86 -2.33
C LEU A 84 -19.72 -17.07 -1.88
N GLU A 85 -21.04 -16.98 -1.97
CA GLU A 85 -21.97 -18.05 -1.59
C GLU A 85 -21.75 -19.33 -2.39
N LYS A 86 -21.51 -19.20 -3.71
CA LYS A 86 -21.36 -20.35 -4.62
C LYS A 86 -19.96 -20.96 -4.59
N ASN A 87 -18.94 -20.20 -4.21
CA ASN A 87 -17.53 -20.59 -4.36
C ASN A 87 -16.75 -20.48 -3.04
N LYS A 88 -17.41 -20.65 -1.89
CA LYS A 88 -16.81 -20.46 -0.56
C LYS A 88 -15.52 -21.27 -0.38
N ASP A 89 -15.52 -22.54 -0.74
CA ASP A 89 -14.34 -23.41 -0.61
C ASP A 89 -13.16 -22.96 -1.48
N LEU A 90 -13.44 -22.47 -2.69
CA LEU A 90 -12.41 -21.92 -3.57
C LEU A 90 -11.81 -20.65 -2.98
N LEU A 91 -12.65 -19.76 -2.44
CA LEU A 91 -12.20 -18.51 -1.83
C LEU A 91 -11.40 -18.74 -0.55
N ILE A 92 -11.76 -19.73 0.28
CA ILE A 92 -10.95 -20.15 1.43
C ILE A 92 -9.57 -20.63 0.95
N LYS A 93 -9.51 -21.48 -0.09
CA LYS A 93 -8.23 -21.93 -0.67
C LYS A 93 -7.41 -20.76 -1.22
N PHE A 94 -8.05 -19.80 -1.87
CA PHE A 94 -7.40 -18.58 -2.36
C PHE A 94 -6.84 -17.74 -1.21
N THR A 95 -7.63 -17.46 -0.17
CA THR A 95 -7.19 -16.76 1.03
C THR A 95 -6.00 -17.47 1.71
N ASN A 96 -6.04 -18.80 1.81
CA ASN A 96 -4.93 -19.57 2.35
C ASN A 96 -3.67 -19.51 1.47
N ALA A 97 -3.82 -19.42 0.14
CA ALA A 97 -2.67 -19.21 -0.75
C ALA A 97 -2.04 -17.83 -0.57
N ILE A 98 -2.86 -16.78 -0.38
CA ILE A 98 -2.38 -15.44 -0.04
C ILE A 98 -1.64 -15.47 1.30
N ASN A 99 -2.19 -16.12 2.33
CA ASN A 99 -1.52 -16.26 3.62
C ASN A 99 -0.15 -16.94 3.50
N LYS A 100 -0.05 -18.03 2.73
CA LYS A 100 1.24 -18.68 2.45
C LYS A 100 2.26 -17.74 1.80
N GLY A 101 1.79 -16.86 0.90
CA GLY A 101 2.63 -15.81 0.31
C GLY A 101 3.11 -14.79 1.34
N LEU A 102 2.22 -14.30 2.21
CA LEU A 102 2.56 -13.38 3.29
C LEU A 102 3.55 -14.00 4.29
N GLU A 103 3.31 -15.25 4.71
CA GLU A 103 4.21 -16.02 5.56
C GLU A 103 5.58 -16.23 4.90
N TYR A 104 5.60 -16.55 3.60
CA TYR A 104 6.84 -16.70 2.86
C TYR A 104 7.64 -15.40 2.85
N VAL A 105 6.99 -14.28 2.53
CA VAL A 105 7.64 -12.96 2.55
C VAL A 105 8.14 -12.64 3.95
N LYS A 106 7.32 -12.81 4.99
CA LYS A 106 7.68 -12.53 6.38
C LYS A 106 8.93 -13.32 6.82
N ASN A 107 8.94 -14.63 6.55
CA ASN A 107 9.93 -15.56 7.09
C ASN A 107 11.21 -15.72 6.25
N ASN A 108 11.31 -15.09 5.07
CA ASN A 108 12.49 -15.17 4.21
C ASN A 108 13.23 -13.83 4.11
N SER A 109 14.50 -13.86 3.70
CA SER A 109 15.26 -12.64 3.43
C SER A 109 14.71 -11.91 2.21
N ALA A 110 14.94 -10.59 2.13
CA ALA A 110 14.56 -9.81 0.95
C ALA A 110 15.17 -10.35 -0.35
N GLU A 111 16.41 -10.86 -0.29
CA GLU A 111 17.07 -11.48 -1.43
C GLU A 111 16.34 -12.74 -1.89
N LYS A 112 15.93 -13.61 -0.95
CA LYS A 112 15.24 -14.85 -1.29
C LYS A 112 13.87 -14.57 -1.92
N VAL A 113 13.15 -13.58 -1.39
CA VAL A 113 11.88 -13.12 -1.99
C VAL A 113 12.13 -12.53 -3.38
N ALA A 114 13.19 -11.73 -3.56
CA ALA A 114 13.55 -11.14 -4.84
C ALA A 114 13.82 -12.21 -5.90
N GLU A 115 14.55 -13.29 -5.57
CA GLU A 115 14.78 -14.41 -6.48
C GLU A 115 13.49 -15.04 -6.99
N VAL A 116 12.52 -15.23 -6.09
CA VAL A 116 11.24 -15.88 -6.43
C VAL A 116 10.40 -15.02 -7.37
N ILE A 117 10.36 -13.70 -7.15
CA ILE A 117 9.50 -12.79 -7.92
C ILE A 117 10.22 -12.11 -9.09
N LEU A 118 11.51 -12.35 -9.28
CA LEU A 118 12.30 -11.76 -10.37
C LEU A 118 11.68 -12.00 -11.76
N PRO A 119 11.13 -13.18 -12.11
CA PRO A 119 10.50 -13.40 -13.42
C PRO A 119 9.31 -12.48 -13.72
N GLN A 120 8.67 -11.93 -12.68
CA GLN A 120 7.55 -10.99 -12.81
C GLN A 120 8.01 -9.55 -13.04
N PHE A 121 9.30 -9.25 -12.83
CA PHE A 121 9.89 -7.93 -12.99
C PHE A 121 11.14 -7.98 -13.87
N PRO A 122 11.00 -8.34 -15.17
CA PRO A 122 12.14 -8.57 -16.06
C PRO A 122 13.02 -7.33 -16.29
N GLU A 123 12.46 -6.14 -16.09
CA GLU A 123 13.14 -4.85 -16.27
C GLU A 123 13.89 -4.39 -15.01
N ILE A 124 13.73 -5.09 -13.89
CA ILE A 124 14.33 -4.73 -12.60
C ILE A 124 15.43 -5.72 -12.26
N SER A 125 16.64 -5.21 -11.96
CA SER A 125 17.72 -6.09 -11.51
C SER A 125 17.41 -6.74 -10.16
N LYS A 126 17.88 -7.96 -9.93
CA LYS A 126 17.75 -8.67 -8.65
C LYS A 126 18.16 -7.77 -7.47
N ASN A 127 19.26 -7.02 -7.61
CA ASN A 127 19.73 -6.11 -6.55
C ASN A 127 18.74 -4.98 -6.26
N SER A 128 18.18 -4.33 -7.29
CA SER A 128 17.12 -3.32 -7.08
C SER A 128 15.91 -3.93 -6.37
N LEU A 129 15.47 -5.10 -6.83
CA LEU A 129 14.31 -5.78 -6.29
C LEU A 129 14.51 -6.19 -4.82
N THR A 130 15.70 -6.69 -4.47
CA THR A 130 16.10 -6.96 -3.09
C THR A 130 16.02 -5.70 -2.22
N SER A 131 16.56 -4.56 -2.68
CA SER A 131 16.48 -3.29 -1.93
C SER A 131 15.04 -2.80 -1.74
N ILE A 132 14.19 -2.97 -2.76
CA ILE A 132 12.76 -2.64 -2.70
C ILE A 132 12.04 -3.49 -1.65
N ILE A 133 12.26 -4.80 -1.68
CA ILE A 133 11.61 -5.73 -0.72
C ILE A 133 12.11 -5.47 0.70
N ASP A 134 13.40 -5.23 0.88
CA ASP A 134 13.99 -4.90 2.19
C ASP A 134 13.37 -3.63 2.78
N ARG A 135 13.18 -2.61 1.94
CA ARG A 135 12.51 -1.37 2.32
C ARG A 135 11.05 -1.61 2.74
N TYR A 136 10.28 -2.35 1.95
CA TYR A 136 8.90 -2.68 2.32
C TYR A 136 8.81 -3.52 3.60
N LYS A 137 9.76 -4.44 3.85
CA LYS A 137 9.87 -5.16 5.12
C LYS A 137 10.16 -4.22 6.29
N LYS A 138 11.14 -3.32 6.14
CA LYS A 138 11.51 -2.33 7.15
C LYS A 138 10.34 -1.39 7.51
N TYR A 139 9.48 -1.10 6.54
CA TYR A 139 8.30 -0.26 6.73
C TYR A 139 7.03 -1.02 7.08
N ASP A 140 7.12 -2.33 7.29
CA ASP A 140 5.97 -3.18 7.64
C ASP A 140 4.79 -3.00 6.66
N SER A 141 5.09 -3.03 5.35
CA SER A 141 4.13 -2.64 4.30
C SER A 141 3.10 -3.71 3.95
N TRP A 142 3.19 -4.90 4.54
CA TRP A 142 2.27 -6.02 4.31
C TRP A 142 1.63 -6.45 5.63
N LEU A 143 0.35 -6.78 5.59
CA LEU A 143 -0.33 -7.40 6.73
C LEU A 143 0.35 -8.72 7.10
N GLU A 144 0.37 -9.03 8.39
CA GLU A 144 0.91 -10.29 8.91
C GLU A 144 0.21 -11.53 8.34
N ASN A 145 -1.10 -11.40 8.07
CA ASN A 145 -1.97 -12.42 7.50
C ASN A 145 -3.12 -11.70 6.77
N PRO A 146 -3.96 -12.40 5.97
CA PRO A 146 -4.98 -11.73 5.15
C PRO A 146 -6.22 -11.28 5.96
N PHE A 147 -6.19 -11.33 7.29
CA PHE A 147 -7.29 -10.87 8.13
C PHE A 147 -7.33 -9.33 8.16
N ILE A 148 -8.43 -8.76 7.66
CA ILE A 148 -8.68 -7.32 7.77
C ILE A 148 -9.31 -7.06 9.12
N THR A 149 -8.66 -6.31 10.00
CA THR A 149 -9.22 -5.97 11.32
C THR A 149 -10.33 -4.92 11.20
N LYS A 150 -11.24 -4.89 12.19
CA LYS A 150 -12.25 -3.81 12.26
C LYS A 150 -11.59 -2.44 12.42
N GLU A 151 -10.52 -2.38 13.21
CA GLU A 151 -9.75 -1.16 13.45
C GLU A 151 -9.12 -0.60 12.16
N SER A 152 -8.45 -1.43 11.36
CA SER A 152 -7.83 -0.94 10.11
C SER A 152 -8.88 -0.53 9.07
N PHE A 153 -10.04 -1.19 9.06
CA PHE A 153 -11.18 -0.78 8.24
C PHE A 153 -11.77 0.55 8.71
N GLU A 154 -12.04 0.73 10.00
CA GLU A 154 -12.55 1.99 10.57
C GLU A 154 -11.55 3.14 10.38
N ASN A 155 -10.25 2.88 10.40
CA ASN A 155 -9.24 3.89 10.10
C ASN A 155 -9.32 4.35 8.64
N LEU A 156 -9.51 3.42 7.69
CA LEU A 156 -9.77 3.77 6.29
C LEU A 156 -11.04 4.62 6.16
N GLU A 157 -12.13 4.24 6.83
CA GLU A 157 -13.38 4.98 6.81
C GLU A 157 -13.23 6.38 7.39
N LYS A 158 -12.50 6.52 8.50
CA LYS A 158 -12.16 7.82 9.08
C LYS A 158 -11.43 8.71 8.08
N ILE A 159 -10.42 8.18 7.38
CA ILE A 159 -9.68 8.91 6.33
C ILE A 159 -10.62 9.37 5.21
N MET A 160 -11.59 8.53 4.82
CA MET A 160 -12.57 8.85 3.78
C MET A 160 -13.59 9.90 4.24
N ILE A 161 -14.07 9.82 5.48
CA ILE A 161 -14.98 10.81 6.09
C ILE A 161 -14.28 12.16 6.21
N ASP A 162 -13.05 12.19 6.72
CA ASP A 162 -12.22 13.40 6.81
C ASP A 162 -12.01 14.08 5.45
N ALA A 163 -12.09 13.31 4.37
CA ALA A 163 -11.95 13.78 2.99
C ALA A 163 -13.30 14.07 2.29
N ASN A 164 -14.43 14.00 3.01
CA ASN A 164 -15.78 14.13 2.49
C ASN A 164 -16.10 13.14 1.34
N LEU A 165 -15.51 11.94 1.37
CA LEU A 165 -15.76 10.86 0.41
C LEU A 165 -16.73 9.79 0.94
N LEU A 166 -17.01 9.83 2.24
CA LEU A 166 -17.94 8.94 2.92
C LEU A 166 -18.68 9.75 3.98
N ASP A 167 -20.01 9.62 4.04
CA ASP A 167 -20.81 10.40 5.00
C ASP A 167 -20.81 9.77 6.39
N ASN A 168 -20.84 8.44 6.46
CA ASN A 168 -20.97 7.68 7.70
C ASN A 168 -20.22 6.35 7.58
N TYR A 169 -19.81 5.82 8.73
CA TYR A 169 -19.27 4.46 8.85
C TYR A 169 -20.24 3.42 8.28
N VAL A 170 -19.68 2.47 7.54
CA VAL A 170 -20.34 1.29 7.02
C VAL A 170 -20.17 0.14 8.00
N GLU A 171 -21.19 -0.68 8.13
CA GLU A 171 -21.12 -1.85 8.99
C GLU A 171 -20.05 -2.83 8.48
N TYR A 172 -19.01 -3.05 9.28
CA TYR A 172 -17.86 -3.91 8.95
C TYR A 172 -18.27 -5.28 8.37
N ASN A 173 -19.24 -5.97 8.99
CA ASN A 173 -19.68 -7.31 8.55
C ASN A 173 -20.47 -7.32 7.23
N LYS A 174 -20.85 -6.15 6.69
CA LYS A 174 -21.50 -6.05 5.36
C LYS A 174 -20.50 -6.04 4.20
N LEU A 175 -19.26 -5.62 4.45
CA LEU A 175 -18.22 -5.48 3.42
C LEU A 175 -17.04 -6.43 3.62
N ILE A 176 -16.70 -6.72 4.88
CA ILE A 176 -15.56 -7.55 5.21
C ILE A 176 -16.03 -8.96 5.55
N HIS A 177 -15.66 -9.90 4.70
CA HIS A 177 -15.86 -11.34 4.91
C HIS A 177 -14.49 -12.02 5.08
N ASN A 178 -14.00 -12.09 6.32
CA ASN A 178 -12.76 -12.80 6.61
C ASN A 178 -12.95 -14.32 6.41
N LEU A 179 -12.22 -14.88 5.45
CA LEU A 179 -12.17 -16.33 5.17
C LEU A 179 -10.89 -16.99 5.69
N TYR A 180 -10.10 -16.24 6.45
CA TYR A 180 -8.91 -16.72 7.12
C TYR A 180 -9.25 -17.16 8.54
N GLU A 181 -8.84 -18.37 8.89
CA GLU A 181 -8.90 -18.90 10.24
C GLU A 181 -7.54 -18.69 10.89
N LYS A 182 -7.52 -18.05 12.07
CA LYS A 182 -6.30 -17.76 12.85
C LYS A 182 -5.77 -19.01 13.54
#